data_AF-A0A0C9TPT0-F1
#
_entry.id   AF-A0A0C9TPT0-F1
#
_cell.length_a   1.000
_cell.length_b   1.000
_cell.length_c   1.000
_cell.angle_alpha   90.00
_cell.angle_beta   90.00
_cell.angle_gamma   90.00
#
_symmetry.space_group_name_H-M   'P 1'
#
loop_
_entity.id
_entity.type
_entity.pdbx_description
1 polymer ?
#
loop_
_entity_poly.entity_id
_entity_poly.type
_entity_poly.pdbx_seq_one_letter_code
_entity_poly.pdbx_strand_id
1 'polypeptide(L)'
;MSHRKIEDSHLSNILDGFRFIQKFWAGTPQFPSGKNNSTPGFDGVIGENSGQSRSVSGMDPTNFTRDLNILTDFVVPIGGEYFFAPPISALSTGPFAP
;
A
#
# COMPACT_ATOMS: atom_id res chain seq x y z
N MET A 1 -20.14 -12.21 11.27
CA MET A 1 -20.33 -10.99 10.47
C MET A 1 -18.95 -10.56 9.97
N SER A 2 -18.66 -10.76 8.68
CA SER A 2 -17.36 -10.42 8.10
C SER A 2 -17.43 -8.95 7.63
N HIS A 3 -16.68 -8.07 8.29
CA HIS A 3 -16.53 -6.69 7.84
C HIS A 3 -15.61 -6.68 6.61
N ARG A 4 -16.18 -6.42 5.42
CA ARG A 4 -15.40 -6.13 4.22
C ARG A 4 -14.89 -4.70 4.32
N LYS A 5 -13.57 -4.52 4.43
CA LYS A 5 -12.93 -3.21 4.33
C LYS A 5 -12.65 -2.91 2.86
N ILE A 6 -13.14 -1.76 2.39
CA ILE A 6 -12.83 -1.21 1.06
C ILE A 6 -11.75 -0.15 1.28
N GLU A 7 -10.68 -0.18 0.49
CA GLU A 7 -9.62 0.83 0.50
C GLU A 7 -9.82 1.74 -0.71
N ASP A 8 -10.16 3.01 -0.47
CA ASP A 8 -10.39 4.02 -1.52
C ASP A 8 -9.32 5.12 -1.47
N SER A 9 -8.74 5.47 -2.63
CA SER A 9 -7.74 6.55 -2.75
C SER A 9 -7.98 7.39 -4.00
N HIS A 10 -7.82 8.73 -3.88
CA HIS A 10 -8.16 9.69 -4.93
C HIS A 10 -6.96 10.56 -5.26
N LEU A 11 -6.39 10.41 -6.46
CA LEU A 11 -5.23 11.18 -6.93
C LEU A 11 -5.32 11.42 -8.44
N SER A 12 -4.74 12.54 -8.90
CA SER A 12 -4.74 12.91 -10.33
C SER A 12 -3.79 12.05 -11.18
N ASN A 13 -2.73 11.48 -10.58
CA ASN A 13 -1.83 10.53 -11.22
C ASN A 13 -1.65 9.29 -10.35
N ILE A 14 -2.15 8.16 -10.84
CA ILE A 14 -2.01 6.86 -10.20
C ILE A 14 -0.56 6.40 -10.04
N LEU A 15 0.32 6.78 -10.99
CA LEU A 15 1.73 6.37 -10.99
C LEU A 15 2.52 7.03 -9.87
N ASP A 16 2.05 8.16 -9.35
CA ASP A 16 2.67 8.92 -8.26
C ASP A 16 1.93 8.69 -6.93
N GLY A 17 0.86 7.91 -6.96
CA GLY A 17 -0.10 7.77 -5.87
C GLY A 17 -0.07 6.42 -5.18
N PHE A 18 -1.25 5.82 -5.06
CA PHE A 18 -1.43 4.51 -4.41
C PHE A 18 -0.44 3.46 -4.91
N ARG A 19 -0.29 3.33 -6.24
CA ARG A 19 0.64 2.36 -6.84
C ARG A 19 2.08 2.66 -6.46
N PHE A 20 2.46 3.93 -6.36
CA PHE A 20 3.81 4.33 -5.98
C PHE A 20 4.10 3.94 -4.53
N ILE A 21 3.23 4.34 -3.61
CA ILE A 21 3.39 4.06 -2.17
C ILE A 21 3.41 2.56 -1.93
N GLN A 22 2.47 1.82 -2.53
CA GLN A 22 2.40 0.37 -2.36
C GLN A 22 3.68 -0.31 -2.86
N LYS A 23 4.14 0.03 -4.07
CA LYS A 23 5.27 -0.65 -4.71
C LYS A 23 6.62 -0.20 -4.18
N PHE A 24 6.85 1.10 -4.09
CA PHE A 24 8.16 1.67 -3.85
C PHE A 24 8.42 1.97 -2.38
N TRP A 25 7.39 2.10 -1.54
CA TRP A 25 7.54 2.32 -0.10
C TRP A 25 7.17 1.09 0.70
N ALA A 26 5.89 0.72 0.75
CA ALA A 26 5.39 -0.35 1.62
C ALA A 26 5.97 -1.73 1.25
N GLY A 27 6.10 -2.00 -0.05
CA GLY A 27 6.65 -3.24 -0.60
C GLY A 27 8.18 -3.28 -0.75
N THR A 28 8.91 -2.23 -0.36
CA THR A 28 10.37 -2.14 -0.57
C THR A 28 11.11 -2.20 0.77
N PRO A 29 11.82 -3.30 1.07
CA PRO A 29 12.53 -3.47 2.35
C PRO A 29 13.62 -2.43 2.64
N GLN A 30 14.13 -1.77 1.59
CA GLN A 30 15.18 -0.76 1.66
C GLN A 30 14.61 0.67 1.79
N PHE A 31 13.30 0.83 1.77
CA PHE A 31 12.67 2.12 1.98
C PHE A 31 12.38 2.35 3.47
N PRO A 32 12.56 3.57 3.99
CA PRO A 32 13.24 4.71 3.36
C PRO A 32 14.75 4.50 3.27
N SER A 33 15.37 5.00 2.20
CA SER A 33 16.82 4.94 1.99
C SER A 33 17.59 5.82 2.99
N GLY A 34 18.86 5.50 3.23
CA GLY A 34 19.77 6.35 4.02
C GLY A 34 19.59 6.25 5.53
N LYS A 35 18.94 5.19 6.02
CA LYS A 35 18.86 4.87 7.45
C LYS A 35 20.09 4.09 7.91
N ASN A 36 20.36 4.11 9.21
CA ASN A 36 21.45 3.35 9.82
C ASN A 36 21.28 1.83 9.60
N ASN A 37 20.03 1.35 9.58
CA ASN A 37 19.68 0.05 9.04
C ASN A 37 19.30 0.22 7.56
N SER A 38 20.08 -0.36 6.63
CA SER A 38 19.83 -0.27 5.19
C SER A 38 18.65 -1.12 4.73
N THR A 39 18.14 -2.01 5.59
CA THR A 39 16.94 -2.81 5.37
C THR A 39 15.96 -2.63 6.54
N PRO A 40 15.28 -1.47 6.65
CA PRO A 40 14.24 -1.29 7.65
C PRO A 40 13.16 -2.38 7.62
N GLY A 41 12.95 -2.99 6.45
CA GLY A 41 11.98 -4.05 6.23
C GLY A 41 10.74 -3.54 5.47
N PHE A 42 9.76 -4.42 5.29
CA PHE A 42 8.48 -4.07 4.66
C PHE A 42 7.65 -3.19 5.61
N ASP A 43 6.62 -2.52 5.08
CA ASP A 43 5.56 -1.97 5.94
C ASP A 43 4.87 -3.14 6.67
N GLY A 44 4.76 -3.07 8.00
CA GLY A 44 4.27 -4.17 8.82
C GLY A 44 2.78 -4.52 8.65
N VAL A 45 1.99 -3.66 8.02
CA VAL A 45 0.55 -3.87 7.84
C VAL A 45 0.21 -4.16 6.39
N ILE A 46 0.59 -3.27 5.48
CA ILE A 46 0.16 -3.30 4.06
C ILE A 46 1.27 -3.70 3.09
N GLY A 47 2.51 -3.87 3.57
CA GLY A 47 3.60 -4.37 2.74
C GLY A 47 3.27 -5.78 2.25
N GLU A 48 3.59 -6.08 0.98
CA GLU A 48 3.32 -7.38 0.37
C GLU A 48 4.63 -7.99 -0.13
N ASN A 49 4.82 -9.29 0.09
CA ASN A 49 5.98 -10.03 -0.39
C ASN A 49 5.55 -11.29 -1.16
N SER A 50 4.59 -11.15 -2.07
CA SER A 50 4.06 -12.26 -2.89
C SER A 50 3.63 -13.48 -2.04
N GLY A 51 2.96 -13.22 -0.92
CA GLY A 51 2.51 -14.25 0.03
C GLY A 51 3.61 -14.89 0.88
N GLN A 52 4.85 -14.41 0.83
CA GLN A 52 5.95 -14.85 1.70
C GLN A 52 6.01 -14.03 2.99
N SER A 53 6.73 -14.55 3.99
CA SER A 53 6.99 -13.82 5.23
C SER A 53 7.68 -12.47 4.98
N ARG A 54 7.42 -11.50 5.85
CA ARG A 54 8.01 -10.16 5.80
C ARG A 54 8.79 -9.88 7.07
N SER A 55 10.01 -9.34 6.94
CA SER A 55 10.77 -8.81 8.07
C SER A 55 10.50 -7.32 8.23
N VAL A 56 10.39 -6.87 9.49
CA VAL A 56 10.27 -5.46 9.89
C VAL A 56 11.16 -5.20 11.10
N SER A 57 12.03 -4.21 11.01
CA SER A 57 12.91 -3.79 12.11
C SER A 57 12.38 -2.53 12.81
N GLY A 58 13.06 -2.08 13.88
CA GLY A 58 12.73 -0.82 14.57
C GLY A 58 11.54 -0.90 15.54
N MET A 59 10.91 -2.07 15.68
CA MET A 59 9.74 -2.28 16.55
C MET A 59 10.11 -2.53 18.03
N ASP A 60 11.37 -2.85 18.32
CA ASP A 60 11.88 -2.98 19.69
C ASP A 60 12.60 -1.69 20.12
N PRO A 61 12.08 -0.95 21.13
CA PRO A 61 12.67 0.31 21.58
C PRO A 61 14.03 0.14 22.28
N THR A 62 14.40 -1.08 22.64
CA THR A 62 15.70 -1.40 23.27
C THR A 62 16.71 -1.96 22.27
N ASN A 63 16.25 -2.44 21.11
CA ASN A 63 17.09 -2.97 20.05
C ASN A 63 16.46 -2.71 18.66
N PHE A 64 16.71 -1.52 18.13
CA PHE A 64 16.11 -1.06 16.87
C PHE A 64 16.54 -1.87 15.63
N THR A 65 17.61 -2.67 15.70
CA THR A 65 18.05 -3.54 14.59
C THR A 65 17.49 -4.95 14.69
N ARG A 66 16.66 -5.25 15.70
CA ARG A 66 16.01 -6.54 15.84
C ARG A 66 14.88 -6.66 14.82
N ASP A 67 14.96 -7.69 13.99
CA ASP A 67 13.93 -8.03 13.02
C ASP A 67 12.76 -8.79 13.68
N LEU A 68 11.55 -8.33 13.37
CA LEU A 68 10.31 -9.04 13.63
C LEU A 68 9.84 -9.68 12.32
N ASN A 69 9.72 -11.01 12.30
CA ASN A 69 9.20 -11.74 11.16
C ASN A 69 7.68 -11.88 11.25
N ILE A 70 6.98 -11.28 10.30
CA ILE A 70 5.55 -11.45 10.06
C ILE A 70 5.39 -12.67 9.15
N LEU A 71 4.86 -13.75 9.70
CA LEU A 71 4.73 -15.05 9.01
C LEU A 71 3.44 -15.16 8.19
N THR A 72 2.44 -14.34 8.50
CA THR A 72 1.14 -14.35 7.81
C THR A 72 0.66 -12.91 7.70
N ASP A 73 0.15 -12.55 6.53
CA ASP A 73 -0.33 -11.20 6.28
C ASP A 73 -1.61 -10.91 7.05
N PHE A 74 -1.67 -9.72 7.67
CA PHE A 74 -2.86 -9.22 8.35
C PHE A 74 -3.89 -8.66 7.37
N VAL A 75 -3.44 -8.25 6.18
CA VAL A 75 -4.25 -7.72 5.10
C VAL A 75 -3.99 -8.57 3.85
N VAL A 76 -5.02 -9.19 3.30
CA VAL A 76 -4.93 -10.02 2.09
C VAL A 76 -5.76 -9.36 1.00
N PRO A 77 -5.15 -8.87 -0.10
CA PRO A 77 -5.89 -8.30 -1.21
C PRO A 77 -6.67 -9.40 -1.93
N ILE A 78 -7.95 -9.14 -2.22
CA ILE A 78 -8.85 -10.08 -2.93
C ILE A 78 -9.25 -9.57 -4.32
N GLY A 79 -8.56 -8.55 -4.81
CA GLY A 79 -8.87 -7.81 -6.04
C GLY A 79 -9.06 -6.31 -5.77
N GLY A 80 -9.22 -5.55 -6.85
CA GLY A 80 -9.40 -4.11 -6.83
C GLY A 80 -9.36 -3.57 -8.26
N GLU A 81 -9.90 -2.37 -8.48
CA GLU A 81 -9.98 -1.75 -9.81
C GLU A 81 -9.70 -0.25 -9.71
N TYR A 82 -9.17 0.33 -10.78
CA TYR A 82 -8.95 1.77 -10.87
C TYR A 82 -10.08 2.44 -11.63
N PHE A 83 -10.75 3.38 -10.97
CA PHE A 83 -11.82 4.17 -11.58
C PHE A 83 -11.39 5.61 -11.79
N PHE A 84 -11.87 6.20 -12.88
CA PHE A 84 -11.85 7.65 -13.07
C PHE A 84 -13.21 8.22 -12.63
N ALA A 85 -13.20 9.15 -11.68
CA ALA A 85 -14.39 9.90 -11.28
C ALA A 85 -14.45 11.21 -12.08
N PRO A 86 -15.22 11.27 -13.18
CA PRO A 86 -15.28 12.46 -14.02
C PRO A 86 -15.95 13.62 -13.29
N PRO A 87 -15.66 14.89 -13.68
CA PRO A 87 -16.44 16.02 -13.20
C PRO A 87 -17.90 15.90 -13.68
N ILE A 88 -18.84 16.44 -12.91
CA ILE A 88 -20.29 16.38 -13.22
C ILE A 88 -20.60 16.90 -14.64
N SER A 89 -19.87 17.93 -15.10
CA SER A 89 -20.03 18.47 -16.45
C SER A 89 -19.81 17.43 -17.56
N ALA A 90 -18.87 16.51 -17.38
CA ALA A 90 -18.59 15.45 -18.34
C ALA A 90 -19.68 14.36 -18.35
N LEU A 91 -20.47 14.24 -17.28
CA LEU A 91 -21.64 13.36 -17.24
C LEU A 91 -22.83 13.99 -18.00
N SER A 92 -22.94 15.32 -17.99
CA SER A 92 -24.04 16.06 -18.61
C SER A 92 -23.89 16.34 -20.11
N THR A 93 -22.74 16.05 -20.72
CA THR A 93 -22.44 16.37 -22.13
C THR A 93 -22.13 15.15 -22.99
N GLY A 94 -22.26 13.95 -22.43
CA GLY A 94 -22.07 12.70 -23.16
C GLY A 94 -23.23 12.38 -24.12
N PRO A 95 -23.10 11.36 -24.98
CA PRO A 95 -24.11 10.95 -25.97
C PRO A 95 -25.45 10.46 -25.37
N PHE A 96 -25.59 10.48 -24.05
CA PHE A 96 -26.79 10.12 -23.30
C PHE A 96 -27.28 11.27 -22.40
N ALA A 97 -26.82 12.51 -22.62
CA ALA A 97 -27.42 13.68 -22.02
C ALA A 97 -28.89 13.81 -22.49
N PRO A 98 -29.84 14.12 -21.59
CA PRO A 98 -31.26 14.23 -21.93
C PRO A 98 -31.56 15.31 -22.97
#